data_AF-A0A9D6HRG9-F1
#
_entry.id   AF-A0A9D6HRG9-F1
#
_cell.length_a   1.000
_cell.length_b   1.000
_cell.length_c   1.000
_cell.angle_alpha   90.00
_cell.angle_beta   90.00
_cell.angle_gamma   90.00
#
_symmetry.space_group_name_H-M   'P 1'
#
loop_
_entity.id
_entity.type
_entity.pdbx_description
1 polymer ?
#
loop_
_entity_poly.entity_id
_entity_poly.type
_entity_poly.pdbx_seq_one_letter_code
_entity_poly.pdbx_strand_id
1 'polypeptide(L)'
;MRLNNLTKLFIAVGVSELAGILGSVFTISAIPTWYETLTKPALNPPAWVFGPAWTTLYALMGIALFLVWKQHSNILQNVRMLWMWKMAIAVFFIQLFLNAIWSIIFFGLHGSTWLTINNLGWAFVDIVALWFAIVWTIVVFYKIFHSAAYLLVPYILWVSFAAYLNFSIWQANKTPDTVFCTQDAKLCSDGSYVGRTGPNCEFALCPKEDLIKVENVKANDTVSSPLTVKGQARGIWFFEASFPIVLTDWDGRIISEGYAMAKKDWMTEDFVPFEGVIEFKKPEYIGDFSRRGALILRKDNPSGLPEYDDAIEIPILFEN
;
A
#
# COMPACT_ATOMS: atom_id res chain seq x y z
N MET A 1 -12.36 20.67 49.01
CA MET A 1 -13.46 19.78 49.45
C MET A 1 -12.97 18.34 49.47
N ARG A 2 -13.28 17.55 50.51
CA ARG A 2 -13.00 16.10 50.50
C ARG A 2 -14.03 15.44 49.58
N LEU A 3 -13.59 14.97 48.40
CA LEU A 3 -14.44 14.22 47.48
C LEU A 3 -14.94 12.94 48.17
N ASN A 4 -16.23 12.63 48.01
CA ASN A 4 -16.79 11.37 48.48
C ASN A 4 -16.24 10.19 47.63
N ASN A 5 -16.38 8.96 48.14
CA ASN A 5 -15.82 7.78 47.47
C ASN A 5 -16.47 7.52 46.11
N LEU A 6 -17.76 7.83 45.96
CA LEU A 6 -18.49 7.63 44.71
C LEU A 6 -17.94 8.54 43.60
N THR A 7 -17.71 9.82 43.90
CA THR A 7 -17.10 10.78 42.98
C THR A 7 -15.68 10.37 42.59
N LYS A 8 -14.86 9.89 43.54
CA LYS A 8 -13.51 9.38 43.23
C LYS A 8 -13.55 8.18 42.28
N LEU A 9 -14.50 7.26 42.47
CA LEU A 9 -14.69 6.10 41.60
C LEU A 9 -15.03 6.53 40.18
N PHE A 10 -16.04 7.40 40.02
CA PHE A 10 -16.42 7.90 38.70
C PHE A 10 -15.30 8.65 37.99
N ILE A 11 -14.52 9.46 38.72
CA ILE A 11 -13.36 10.14 38.13
C ILE A 11 -12.31 9.13 37.68
N ALA A 12 -11.94 8.16 38.52
CA ALA A 12 -10.88 7.20 38.22
C ALA A 12 -11.23 6.29 37.03
N VAL A 13 -12.47 5.79 36.98
CA VAL A 13 -12.98 5.01 35.85
C VAL A 13 -13.10 5.89 34.61
N GLY A 14 -13.72 7.06 34.73
CA GLY A 14 -13.92 7.98 33.60
C GLY A 14 -12.60 8.41 32.94
N VAL A 15 -11.56 8.69 33.72
CA VAL A 15 -10.22 9.02 33.19
C VAL A 15 -9.59 7.83 32.45
N SER A 16 -9.77 6.61 32.97
CA SER A 16 -9.21 5.40 32.35
C SER A 16 -9.93 5.10 31.03
N GLU A 17 -11.27 5.15 31.01
CA GLU A 17 -12.07 4.97 29.79
C GLU A 17 -11.81 6.07 28.76
N LEU A 18 -11.61 7.32 29.19
CA LEU A 18 -11.29 8.42 28.29
C LEU A 18 -10.00 8.17 27.51
N ALA A 19 -8.98 7.58 28.15
CA ALA A 19 -7.75 7.20 27.46
C ALA A 19 -8.03 6.15 26.36
N GLY A 20 -8.89 5.17 26.64
CA GLY A 20 -9.33 4.17 25.66
C GLY A 20 -10.14 4.76 24.50
N ILE A 21 -11.03 5.72 24.80
CA ILE A 21 -11.81 6.44 23.78
C ILE A 21 -10.89 7.25 22.87
N LEU A 22 -9.91 7.97 23.43
CA LEU A 22 -8.95 8.73 22.63
C LEU A 22 -8.13 7.82 21.69
N GLY A 23 -7.72 6.64 22.17
CA GLY A 23 -7.05 5.65 21.34
C GLY A 23 -7.96 5.10 20.24
N SER A 24 -9.23 4.79 20.55
CA SER A 24 -10.15 4.13 19.63
C SER A 24 -10.51 4.97 18.39
N VAL A 25 -10.39 6.30 18.47
CA VAL A 25 -10.56 7.22 17.31
C VAL A 25 -9.63 6.83 16.15
N PHE A 26 -8.41 6.37 16.43
CA PHE A 26 -7.45 5.93 15.42
C PHE A 26 -7.68 4.48 14.99
N THR A 27 -8.16 3.65 15.91
CA THR A 27 -8.31 2.21 15.71
C THR A 27 -9.56 1.85 14.88
N ILE A 28 -10.70 2.53 15.11
CA ILE A 28 -12.00 2.15 14.50
C ILE A 28 -11.99 2.27 12.98
N SER A 29 -11.36 3.31 12.42
CA SER A 29 -11.27 3.52 10.98
C SER A 29 -10.20 2.67 10.31
N ALA A 30 -9.10 2.40 11.03
CA ALA A 30 -7.95 1.69 10.50
C ALA A 30 -8.09 0.15 10.54
N ILE A 31 -8.88 -0.41 11.48
CA ILE A 31 -9.12 -1.86 11.56
C ILE A 31 -9.70 -2.45 10.25
N PRO A 32 -10.86 -1.99 9.74
CA PRO A 32 -11.50 -2.63 8.59
C PRO A 32 -10.80 -2.32 7.25
N THR A 33 -9.87 -1.36 7.23
CA THR A 33 -9.22 -0.87 6.02
C THR A 33 -7.77 -1.35 5.96
N TRP A 34 -6.87 -0.70 6.70
CA TRP A 34 -5.45 -0.94 6.64
C TRP A 34 -5.01 -2.16 7.44
N TYR A 35 -5.53 -2.38 8.65
CA TYR A 35 -5.14 -3.53 9.47
C TYR A 35 -5.55 -4.87 8.84
N GLU A 36 -6.58 -4.87 7.98
CA GLU A 36 -6.95 -6.05 7.22
C GLU A 36 -5.94 -6.43 6.13
N THR A 37 -5.18 -5.48 5.60
CA THR A 37 -4.17 -5.77 4.55
C THR A 37 -2.85 -6.32 5.11
N LEU A 38 -2.63 -6.21 6.42
CA LEU A 38 -1.41 -6.70 7.07
C LEU A 38 -1.39 -8.23 7.16
N THR A 39 -0.20 -8.80 6.96
CA THR A 39 0.03 -10.21 7.26
C THR A 39 0.01 -10.42 8.78
N LYS A 40 -0.93 -11.25 9.27
CA LYS A 40 -1.20 -11.49 10.70
C LYS A 40 -0.86 -12.94 11.09
N PRO A 41 -0.36 -13.19 12.32
CA PRO A 41 -0.10 -14.54 12.80
C PRO A 41 -1.41 -15.31 13.04
N ALA A 42 -1.35 -16.65 13.00
CA ALA A 42 -2.50 -17.52 13.21
C ALA A 42 -3.18 -17.35 14.60
N LEU A 43 -2.45 -16.85 15.59
CA LEU A 43 -2.96 -16.58 16.95
C LEU A 43 -3.66 -15.22 17.09
N ASN A 44 -3.88 -14.46 16.01
CA ASN A 44 -4.59 -13.18 16.10
C ASN A 44 -6.10 -13.40 16.31
N PRO A 45 -6.72 -12.90 17.39
CA PRO A 45 -8.14 -13.09 17.63
C PRO A 45 -8.98 -12.25 16.65
N PRO A 46 -10.27 -12.60 16.48
CA PRO A 46 -11.20 -11.77 15.72
C PRO A 46 -11.26 -10.32 16.23
N ALA A 47 -11.36 -9.36 15.31
CA ALA A 47 -11.29 -7.92 15.63
C ALA A 47 -12.30 -7.46 16.69
N TRP A 48 -13.49 -8.09 16.77
CA TRP A 48 -14.52 -7.72 17.75
C TRP A 48 -14.11 -8.02 19.20
N VAL A 49 -13.17 -8.94 19.44
CA VAL A 49 -12.71 -9.32 20.79
C VAL A 49 -11.98 -8.17 21.49
N PHE A 50 -11.28 -7.32 20.72
CA PHE A 50 -10.47 -6.23 21.27
C PHE A 50 -11.31 -5.19 22.02
N GLY A 51 -12.51 -4.84 21.52
CA GLY A 51 -13.37 -3.83 22.14
C GLY A 51 -13.78 -4.18 23.57
N PRO A 52 -14.51 -5.29 23.80
CA PRO A 52 -14.91 -5.72 25.14
C PRO A 52 -13.73 -5.99 26.07
N ALA A 53 -12.62 -6.53 25.55
CA ALA A 53 -11.41 -6.75 26.34
C ALA A 53 -10.86 -5.43 26.88
N TRP A 54 -10.63 -4.43 26.02
CA TRP A 54 -10.08 -3.14 26.43
C TRP A 54 -11.02 -2.35 27.36
N THR A 55 -12.33 -2.30 27.07
CA THR A 55 -13.30 -1.67 27.99
C THR A 55 -13.27 -2.30 29.37
N THR A 56 -13.22 -3.64 29.45
CA THR A 56 -13.10 -4.33 30.74
C THR A 56 -11.79 -3.96 31.45
N LEU A 57 -10.68 -3.92 30.73
CA LEU A 57 -9.37 -3.58 31.29
C LEU A 57 -9.32 -2.14 31.81
N TYR A 58 -9.85 -1.15 31.08
CA TYR A 58 -9.90 0.24 31.53
C TYR A 58 -10.79 0.41 32.77
N ALA A 59 -11.92 -0.30 32.83
CA ALA A 59 -12.75 -0.33 34.04
C ALA A 59 -11.97 -0.88 35.24
N LEU A 60 -11.25 -2.00 35.08
CA LEU A 60 -10.41 -2.59 36.13
C LEU A 60 -9.28 -1.65 36.57
N MET A 61 -8.61 -0.98 35.63
CA MET A 61 -7.59 0.04 35.90
C MET A 61 -8.16 1.20 36.73
N GLY A 62 -9.32 1.72 36.34
CA GLY A 62 -10.00 2.80 37.06
C GLY A 62 -10.43 2.41 38.47
N ILE A 63 -10.95 1.19 38.65
CA ILE A 63 -11.29 0.65 39.98
C ILE A 63 -10.01 0.49 40.83
N ALA A 64 -8.91 0.00 40.24
CA ALA A 64 -7.63 -0.13 40.94
C ALA A 64 -7.11 1.25 41.40
N LEU A 65 -7.15 2.26 40.53
CA LEU A 65 -6.79 3.64 40.87
C LEU A 65 -7.67 4.19 42.00
N PHE A 66 -8.98 3.95 41.95
CA PHE A 66 -9.91 4.36 43.00
C PHE A 66 -9.55 3.77 44.36
N LEU A 67 -9.24 2.47 44.42
CA LEU A 67 -8.87 1.79 45.67
C LEU A 67 -7.61 2.40 46.29
N VAL A 68 -6.60 2.72 45.47
CA VAL A 68 -5.38 3.40 45.92
C VAL A 68 -5.66 4.85 46.34
N TRP A 69 -6.50 5.57 45.61
CA TRP A 69 -6.87 6.96 45.95
C TRP A 69 -7.68 7.04 47.25
N LYS A 70 -8.54 6.06 47.53
CA LYS A 70 -9.29 5.99 48.79
C LYS A 70 -8.36 5.94 50.00
N GLN A 71 -7.20 5.30 49.87
CA GLN A 71 -6.26 5.14 50.97
C GLN A 71 -5.51 6.44 51.33
N HIS A 72 -5.57 7.49 50.49
CA HIS A 72 -4.88 8.78 50.72
C HIS A 72 -5.15 9.37 52.11
N SER A 73 -6.40 9.37 52.58
CA SER A 73 -6.74 9.95 53.89
C SER A 73 -6.08 9.22 55.07
N ASN A 74 -5.89 7.91 54.94
CA ASN A 74 -5.31 7.06 55.98
C ASN A 74 -3.78 7.16 56.03
N ILE A 75 -3.17 7.62 54.93
CA ILE A 75 -1.71 7.65 54.76
C ILE A 75 -1.12 9.04 55.02
N LEU A 76 -1.93 10.11 55.07
CA LEU A 76 -1.49 11.50 55.15
C LEU A 76 -0.41 11.79 56.22
N GLN A 77 -0.44 11.11 57.35
CA GLN A 77 0.51 11.31 58.46
C GLN A 77 1.83 10.55 58.29
N ASN A 78 1.92 9.58 57.38
CA ASN A 78 3.11 8.78 57.13
C ASN A 78 3.82 9.28 55.86
N VAL A 79 4.90 10.06 56.05
CA VAL A 79 5.65 10.71 54.97
C VAL A 79 6.14 9.71 53.91
N ARG A 80 6.66 8.55 54.33
CA ARG A 80 7.15 7.51 53.42
C ARG A 80 6.03 6.94 52.55
N MET A 81 4.91 6.59 53.17
CA MET A 81 3.78 6.02 52.47
C MET A 81 3.07 7.06 51.59
N LEU A 82 3.07 8.35 51.97
CA LEU A 82 2.56 9.45 51.15
C LEU A 82 3.40 9.64 49.87
N TRP A 83 4.73 9.52 49.99
CA TRP A 83 5.62 9.56 48.83
C TRP A 83 5.37 8.39 47.89
N MET A 84 5.22 7.17 48.42
CA MET A 84 4.86 5.98 47.65
C MET A 84 3.50 6.15 46.95
N TRP A 85 2.52 6.74 47.63
CA TRP A 85 1.21 7.03 47.02
C TRP A 85 1.33 8.01 45.84
N LYS A 86 2.10 9.10 45.99
CA LYS A 86 2.34 10.05 44.88
C LYS A 86 3.01 9.37 43.68
N MET A 87 4.00 8.51 43.93
CA MET A 87 4.61 7.70 42.88
C MET A 87 3.61 6.76 42.21
N ALA A 88 2.74 6.09 42.99
CA ALA A 88 1.73 5.18 42.47
C ALA A 88 0.83 5.89 41.45
N ILE A 89 0.36 7.08 41.80
CA ILE A 89 -0.47 7.90 40.93
C ILE A 89 0.33 8.33 39.69
N ALA A 90 1.58 8.81 39.85
CA ALA A 90 2.41 9.22 38.72
C ALA A 90 2.68 8.08 37.72
N VAL A 91 3.09 6.91 38.21
CA VAL A 91 3.37 5.74 37.36
C VAL A 91 2.08 5.22 36.70
N PHE A 92 0.93 5.28 37.39
CA PHE A 92 -0.36 4.95 36.78
C PHE A 92 -0.68 5.86 35.59
N PHE A 93 -0.44 7.16 35.70
CA PHE A 93 -0.66 8.09 34.58
C PHE A 93 0.37 7.93 33.46
N ILE A 94 1.61 7.57 33.78
CA ILE A 94 2.61 7.23 32.77
C ILE A 94 2.18 6.00 31.97
N GLN A 95 1.76 4.92 32.64
CA GLN A 95 1.30 3.72 31.93
C GLN A 95 0.01 3.98 31.15
N LEU A 96 -0.92 4.80 31.67
CA LEU A 96 -2.12 5.19 30.94
C LEU A 96 -1.80 6.04 29.69
N PHE A 97 -0.79 6.92 29.78
CA PHE A 97 -0.33 7.72 28.65
C PHE A 97 0.32 6.85 27.57
N LEU A 98 1.23 5.95 27.93
CA LEU A 98 1.84 4.99 27.01
C LEU A 98 0.76 4.12 26.34
N ASN A 99 -0.22 3.69 27.11
CA ASN A 99 -1.35 2.92 26.58
C ASN A 99 -2.17 3.71 25.54
N ALA A 100 -2.44 5.00 25.77
CA ALA A 100 -3.17 5.84 24.82
C ALA A 100 -2.36 6.14 23.55
N ILE A 101 -1.06 6.46 23.69
CA ILE A 101 -0.21 6.82 22.56
C ILE A 101 0.10 5.62 21.66
N TRP A 102 0.09 4.40 22.20
CA TRP A 102 0.26 3.18 21.42
C TRP A 102 -0.66 3.12 20.20
N SER A 103 -1.95 3.44 20.37
CA SER A 103 -2.94 3.43 19.27
C SER A 103 -2.58 4.45 18.19
N ILE A 104 -2.04 5.61 18.58
CA ILE A 104 -1.59 6.66 17.65
C ILE A 104 -0.33 6.21 16.90
N ILE A 105 0.61 5.57 17.57
CA ILE A 105 1.85 5.10 16.93
C ILE A 105 1.55 3.95 15.97
N PHE A 106 0.70 3.01 16.36
CA PHE A 106 0.38 1.83 15.56
C PHE A 106 -0.53 2.17 14.36
N PHE A 107 -1.58 2.99 14.56
CA PHE A 107 -2.60 3.28 13.54
C PHE A 107 -2.53 4.71 12.96
N GLY A 108 -1.66 5.59 13.45
CA GLY A 108 -1.71 7.00 13.06
C GLY A 108 -1.04 7.36 11.73
N LEU A 109 -0.03 6.61 11.30
CA LEU A 109 0.83 7.00 10.18
C LEU A 109 1.15 5.81 9.26
N HIS A 110 0.18 5.38 8.46
CA HIS A 110 0.37 4.32 7.46
C HIS A 110 0.07 4.86 6.06
N GLY A 111 1.11 5.12 5.27
CA GLY A 111 0.98 5.70 3.92
C GLY A 111 1.98 5.11 2.91
N SER A 112 3.22 4.86 3.34
CA SER A 112 4.22 4.13 2.54
C SER A 112 4.70 2.87 3.26
N THR A 113 5.22 1.89 2.51
CA THR A 113 5.75 0.63 3.07
C THR A 113 6.85 0.88 4.09
N TRP A 114 7.78 1.79 3.81
CA TRP A 114 8.83 2.18 4.76
C TRP A 114 8.25 2.78 6.05
N LEU A 115 7.27 3.70 5.93
CA LEU A 115 6.68 4.38 7.08
C LEU A 115 5.92 3.40 7.96
N THR A 116 5.21 2.47 7.31
CA THR A 116 4.50 1.38 7.97
C THR A 116 5.45 0.52 8.82
N ILE A 117 6.55 0.03 8.24
CA ILE A 117 7.51 -0.84 8.96
C ILE A 117 8.12 -0.13 10.17
N ASN A 118 8.46 1.15 10.05
CA ASN A 118 9.03 1.92 11.16
C ASN A 118 8.01 2.14 12.28
N ASN A 119 6.76 2.44 11.94
CA ASN A 119 5.72 2.68 12.94
C ASN A 119 5.32 1.41 13.69
N LEU A 120 5.26 0.25 13.01
CA LEU A 120 5.09 -1.03 13.69
C LEU A 120 6.24 -1.32 14.67
N GLY A 121 7.47 -0.95 14.30
CA GLY A 121 8.64 -1.05 15.18
C GLY A 121 8.54 -0.13 16.40
N TRP A 122 8.16 1.14 16.21
CA TRP A 122 7.96 2.08 17.32
C TRP A 122 6.81 1.67 18.24
N ALA A 123 5.71 1.15 17.69
CA ALA A 123 4.60 0.63 18.48
C ALA A 123 5.02 -0.57 19.33
N PHE A 124 5.94 -1.41 18.83
CA PHE A 124 6.53 -2.48 19.62
C PHE A 124 7.45 -1.95 20.74
N VAL A 125 8.25 -0.91 20.49
CA VAL A 125 9.06 -0.28 21.55
C VAL A 125 8.16 0.32 22.63
N ASP A 126 7.09 1.01 22.24
CA ASP A 126 6.12 1.60 23.17
C ASP A 126 5.42 0.53 24.01
N ILE A 127 4.94 -0.57 23.42
CA ILE A 127 4.25 -1.62 24.19
C ILE A 127 5.18 -2.33 25.18
N VAL A 128 6.49 -2.42 24.88
CA VAL A 128 7.50 -2.92 25.83
C VAL A 128 7.70 -1.93 26.97
N ALA A 129 7.79 -0.62 26.69
CA ALA A 129 7.87 0.40 27.72
C ALA A 129 6.60 0.40 28.62
N LEU A 130 5.43 0.26 28.00
CA LEU A 130 4.15 0.11 28.69
C LEU A 130 4.16 -1.10 29.62
N TRP A 131 4.62 -2.26 29.15
CA TRP A 131 4.70 -3.48 29.95
C TRP A 131 5.48 -3.26 31.25
N PHE A 132 6.66 -2.62 31.19
CA PHE A 132 7.44 -2.28 32.37
C PHE A 132 6.74 -1.27 33.28
N ALA A 133 6.05 -0.27 32.72
CA ALA A 133 5.28 0.71 33.49
C ALA A 133 4.10 0.07 34.24
N ILE A 134 3.45 -0.94 33.65
CA ILE A 134 2.39 -1.72 34.29
C ILE A 134 2.95 -2.55 35.44
N VAL A 135 4.06 -3.26 35.24
CA VAL A 135 4.73 -4.02 36.31
C VAL A 135 5.10 -3.09 37.46
N TRP A 136 5.63 -1.91 37.16
CA TRP A 136 5.95 -0.92 38.19
C TRP A 136 4.68 -0.47 38.93
N THR A 137 3.58 -0.22 38.21
CA THR A 137 2.29 0.14 38.83
C THR A 137 1.81 -0.98 39.76
N ILE A 138 1.85 -2.24 39.33
CA ILE A 138 1.47 -3.41 40.15
C ILE A 138 2.30 -3.46 41.44
N VAL A 139 3.63 -3.33 41.35
CA VAL A 139 4.52 -3.38 42.52
C VAL A 139 4.20 -2.27 43.52
N VAL A 140 3.96 -1.04 43.05
CA VAL A 140 3.65 0.09 43.94
C VAL A 140 2.24 -0.03 44.51
N PHE A 141 1.26 -0.46 43.70
CA PHE A 141 -0.12 -0.68 44.15
C PHE A 141 -0.18 -1.79 45.19
N TYR A 142 0.60 -2.87 45.03
CA TYR A 142 0.64 -3.98 45.97
C TYR A 142 1.10 -3.53 47.37
N LYS A 143 2.10 -2.64 47.41
CA LYS A 143 2.60 -2.06 48.67
C LYS A 143 1.60 -1.14 49.38
N ILE A 144 0.59 -0.62 48.67
CA ILE A 144 -0.44 0.28 49.24
C ILE A 144 -1.72 -0.50 49.55
N PHE A 145 -2.23 -1.25 48.57
CA PHE A 145 -3.46 -2.01 48.65
C PHE A 145 -3.44 -3.23 47.71
N HIS A 146 -3.27 -4.42 48.28
CA HIS A 146 -3.12 -5.68 47.56
C HIS A 146 -4.21 -5.94 46.50
N SER A 147 -5.48 -5.69 46.83
CA SER A 147 -6.58 -5.94 45.88
C SER A 147 -6.50 -5.05 44.64
N ALA A 148 -5.93 -3.84 44.74
CA ALA A 148 -5.74 -2.97 43.58
C ALA A 148 -4.70 -3.54 42.61
N ALA A 149 -3.65 -4.20 43.12
CA ALA A 149 -2.64 -4.84 42.30
C ALA A 149 -3.21 -6.08 41.57
N TYR A 150 -4.03 -6.90 42.24
CA TYR A 150 -4.64 -8.08 41.62
C TYR A 150 -5.57 -7.72 40.45
N LEU A 151 -6.26 -6.58 40.51
CA LEU A 151 -7.10 -6.10 39.40
C LEU A 151 -6.29 -5.77 38.13
N LEU A 152 -4.98 -5.53 38.24
CA LEU A 152 -4.09 -5.25 37.11
C LEU A 152 -3.44 -6.53 36.54
N VAL A 153 -3.65 -7.71 37.15
CA VAL A 153 -3.11 -8.98 36.63
C VAL A 153 -3.70 -9.34 35.27
N PRO A 154 -5.03 -9.27 35.02
CA PRO A 154 -5.58 -9.49 33.68
C PRO A 154 -4.98 -8.55 32.63
N TYR A 155 -4.65 -7.33 33.04
CA TYR A 155 -4.07 -6.32 32.15
C TYR A 155 -2.65 -6.66 31.71
N ILE A 156 -1.75 -7.04 32.63
CA ILE A 156 -0.38 -7.43 32.24
C ILE A 156 -0.36 -8.69 31.38
N LEU A 157 -1.29 -9.63 31.61
CA LEU A 157 -1.44 -10.83 30.78
C LEU A 157 -1.87 -10.45 29.34
N TRP A 158 -2.87 -9.57 29.23
CA TRP A 158 -3.33 -9.07 27.93
C TRP A 158 -2.22 -8.31 27.18
N VAL A 159 -1.49 -7.43 27.85
CA VAL A 159 -0.39 -6.67 27.23
C VAL A 159 0.78 -7.57 26.84
N SER A 160 1.03 -8.66 27.58
CA SER A 160 2.02 -9.67 27.17
C SER A 160 1.62 -10.35 25.85
N PHE A 161 0.34 -10.70 25.70
CA PHE A 161 -0.20 -11.23 24.45
C PHE A 161 -0.15 -10.19 23.31
N ALA A 162 -0.52 -8.95 23.59
CA ALA A 162 -0.46 -7.86 22.61
C ALA A 162 0.99 -7.57 22.16
N ALA A 163 1.98 -7.66 23.05
CA ALA A 163 3.40 -7.51 22.69
C ALA A 163 3.85 -8.61 21.72
N TYR A 164 3.42 -9.86 21.94
CA TYR A 164 3.65 -10.96 20.99
C TYR A 164 3.04 -10.67 19.62
N LEU A 165 1.80 -10.18 19.56
CA LEU A 165 1.15 -9.82 18.29
C LEU A 165 1.89 -8.69 17.58
N ASN A 166 2.25 -7.61 18.29
CA ASN A 166 3.01 -6.48 17.73
C ASN A 166 4.31 -6.96 17.08
N PHE A 167 5.08 -7.79 17.78
CA PHE A 167 6.33 -8.33 17.28
C PHE A 167 6.13 -9.24 16.06
N SER A 168 5.10 -10.09 16.09
CA SER A 168 4.80 -11.03 15.01
C SER A 168 4.36 -10.30 13.73
N ILE A 169 3.48 -9.30 13.86
CA ILE A 169 3.04 -8.48 12.73
C ILE A 169 4.22 -7.66 12.18
N TRP A 170 5.06 -7.08 13.04
CA TRP A 170 6.23 -6.32 12.59
C TRP A 170 7.21 -7.18 11.78
N GLN A 171 7.46 -8.41 12.19
CA GLN A 171 8.33 -9.33 11.45
C GLN A 171 7.71 -9.80 10.14
N ALA A 172 6.41 -10.14 10.14
CA ALA A 172 5.72 -10.63 8.95
C ALA A 172 5.63 -9.60 7.80
N ASN A 173 5.81 -8.31 8.11
CA ASN A 173 5.68 -7.22 7.13
C ASN A 173 7.01 -6.47 6.90
N LYS A 174 8.16 -6.99 7.36
CA LYS A 174 9.47 -6.31 7.33
C LYS A 174 10.17 -6.31 5.98
N THR A 175 9.86 -7.27 5.11
CA THR A 175 10.46 -7.42 3.78
C THR A 175 9.34 -7.42 2.74
N PRO A 176 9.27 -6.43 1.84
CA PRO A 176 8.68 -6.72 0.55
C PRO A 176 9.52 -7.84 -0.06
N ASP A 177 8.90 -8.91 -0.53
CA ASP A 177 9.59 -9.96 -1.28
C ASP A 177 10.10 -9.33 -2.59
N THR A 178 11.27 -8.71 -2.54
CA THR A 178 11.93 -8.18 -3.73
C THR A 178 12.48 -9.39 -4.48
N VAL A 179 11.64 -9.97 -5.34
CA VAL A 179 12.04 -11.07 -6.20
C VAL A 179 13.03 -10.53 -7.24
N PHE A 180 14.29 -10.95 -7.13
CA PHE A 180 15.31 -10.62 -8.13
C PHE A 180 15.08 -11.49 -9.37
N CYS A 181 14.76 -10.86 -10.49
CA CYS A 181 14.58 -11.53 -11.77
C CYS A 181 15.88 -11.58 -12.58
N THR A 182 16.00 -12.56 -13.48
CA THR A 182 17.12 -12.62 -14.44
C THR A 182 17.12 -11.40 -15.36
N GLN A 183 18.32 -10.95 -15.78
CA GLN A 183 18.49 -9.81 -16.69
C GLN A 183 18.24 -10.21 -18.16
N ASP A 184 17.12 -10.86 -18.42
CA ASP A 184 16.70 -11.20 -19.78
C ASP A 184 16.00 -9.99 -20.42
N ALA A 185 16.19 -9.81 -21.73
CA ALA A 185 15.49 -8.79 -22.51
C ALA A 185 14.63 -9.44 -23.61
N LYS A 186 13.39 -8.97 -23.75
CA LYS A 186 12.48 -9.31 -24.86
C LYS A 186 12.45 -8.14 -25.85
N LEU A 187 12.74 -8.42 -27.12
CA LEU A 187 12.58 -7.46 -28.22
C LEU A 187 11.09 -7.29 -28.55
N CYS A 188 10.64 -6.05 -28.59
CA CYS A 188 9.27 -5.65 -28.90
C CYS A 188 9.10 -5.36 -30.41
N SER A 189 7.85 -5.32 -30.89
CA SER A 189 7.57 -5.07 -32.31
C SER A 189 8.00 -3.69 -32.79
N ASP A 190 8.07 -2.71 -31.90
CA ASP A 190 8.57 -1.35 -32.15
C ASP A 190 10.11 -1.24 -32.12
N GLY A 191 10.82 -2.34 -31.84
CA GLY A 191 12.28 -2.36 -31.73
C GLY A 191 12.83 -2.02 -30.33
N SER A 192 11.95 -1.70 -29.37
CA SER A 192 12.33 -1.50 -27.97
C SER A 192 12.62 -2.83 -27.25
N TYR A 193 13.19 -2.76 -26.04
CA TYR A 193 13.47 -3.93 -25.22
C TYR A 193 12.82 -3.79 -23.84
N VAL A 194 12.18 -4.86 -23.36
CA VAL A 194 11.61 -4.95 -22.02
C VAL A 194 12.26 -6.05 -21.20
N GLY A 195 12.47 -5.79 -19.91
CA GLY A 195 13.01 -6.76 -18.95
C GLY A 195 11.93 -7.49 -18.16
N ARG A 196 12.34 -8.42 -17.30
CA ARG A 196 11.45 -9.09 -16.35
C ARG A 196 11.17 -8.22 -15.14
N THR A 197 9.92 -8.21 -14.68
CA THR A 197 9.48 -7.49 -13.48
C THR A 197 8.90 -8.45 -12.44
N GLY A 198 9.27 -8.27 -11.16
CA GLY A 198 8.72 -9.04 -10.04
C GLY A 198 7.23 -8.74 -9.80
N PRO A 199 6.50 -9.60 -9.08
CA PRO A 199 7.01 -10.75 -8.30
C PRO A 199 7.14 -12.06 -9.11
N ASN A 200 6.47 -12.19 -10.25
CA ASN A 200 6.45 -13.45 -11.03
C ASN A 200 7.58 -13.54 -12.07
N CYS A 201 8.41 -12.49 -12.19
CA CYS A 201 9.47 -12.40 -13.18
C CYS A 201 9.00 -12.58 -14.64
N GLU A 202 7.80 -12.10 -14.94
CA GLU A 202 7.29 -12.02 -16.30
C GLU A 202 7.87 -10.79 -17.01
N PHE A 203 7.96 -10.84 -18.34
CA PHE A 203 8.36 -9.66 -19.11
C PHE A 203 7.33 -8.56 -18.92
N ALA A 204 7.80 -7.32 -18.70
CA ALA A 204 6.93 -6.16 -18.77
C ALA A 204 6.25 -6.09 -20.14
N LEU A 205 5.06 -5.46 -20.18
CA LEU A 205 4.36 -5.21 -21.45
C LEU A 205 5.22 -4.34 -22.36
N CYS A 206 5.26 -4.66 -23.66
CA CYS A 206 5.90 -3.79 -24.63
C CYS A 206 5.18 -2.43 -24.68
N PRO A 207 5.88 -1.34 -25.06
CA PRO A 207 5.24 -0.04 -25.21
C PRO A 207 4.00 -0.13 -26.11
N LYS A 208 2.88 0.39 -25.60
CA LYS A 208 1.59 0.47 -26.32
C LYS A 208 0.99 -0.89 -26.72
N GLU A 209 1.51 -2.02 -26.21
CA GLU A 209 0.98 -3.36 -26.49
C GLU A 209 -0.44 -3.56 -25.92
N ASP A 210 -0.84 -2.75 -24.95
CA ASP A 210 -2.19 -2.66 -24.41
C ASP A 210 -3.17 -1.87 -25.29
N LEU A 211 -2.65 -1.04 -26.19
CA LEU A 211 -3.39 -0.18 -27.11
C LEU A 211 -3.45 -0.75 -28.53
N ILE A 212 -2.33 -1.25 -29.06
CA ILE A 212 -2.21 -1.76 -30.43
C ILE A 212 -1.17 -2.88 -30.53
N LYS A 213 -1.48 -3.91 -31.31
CA LYS A 213 -0.65 -5.08 -31.57
C LYS A 213 -0.58 -5.34 -33.07
N VAL A 214 0.62 -5.34 -33.63
CA VAL A 214 0.88 -5.72 -35.03
C VAL A 214 1.33 -7.17 -35.07
N GLU A 215 0.64 -8.01 -35.84
CA GLU A 215 0.83 -9.47 -35.82
C GLU A 215 1.85 -9.94 -36.86
N ASN A 216 1.88 -9.30 -38.03
CA ASN A 216 2.56 -9.81 -39.22
C ASN A 216 3.78 -8.98 -39.67
N VAL A 217 4.11 -7.90 -38.97
CA VAL A 217 5.31 -7.08 -39.21
C VAL A 217 6.02 -6.85 -37.89
N LYS A 218 7.30 -7.20 -37.82
CA LYS A 218 8.18 -7.01 -36.65
C LYS A 218 9.32 -6.07 -36.98
N ALA A 219 9.94 -5.55 -35.93
CA ALA A 219 11.14 -4.73 -36.03
C ALA A 219 12.24 -5.41 -36.86
N ASN A 220 12.76 -4.69 -37.85
CA ASN A 220 13.79 -5.08 -38.81
C ASN A 220 13.36 -6.15 -39.84
N ASP A 221 12.07 -6.45 -39.97
CA ASP A 221 11.58 -7.30 -41.05
C ASP A 221 11.83 -6.65 -42.42
N THR A 222 12.10 -7.47 -43.43
CA THR A 222 12.21 -7.01 -44.82
C THR A 222 10.84 -7.02 -45.48
N VAL A 223 10.39 -5.87 -45.99
CA VAL A 223 9.08 -5.67 -46.60
C VAL A 223 9.19 -5.41 -48.11
N SER A 224 8.16 -5.82 -48.84
CA SER A 224 7.97 -5.51 -50.26
C SER A 224 6.54 -5.06 -50.55
N SER A 225 6.36 -4.45 -51.71
CA SER A 225 5.09 -3.88 -52.15
C SER A 225 4.28 -4.94 -52.92
N PRO A 226 2.98 -5.14 -52.63
CA PRO A 226 2.19 -4.48 -51.58
C PRO A 226 2.46 -5.02 -50.17
N LEU A 227 2.56 -4.14 -49.17
CA LEU A 227 2.68 -4.52 -47.77
C LEU A 227 1.30 -4.59 -47.13
N THR A 228 0.91 -5.79 -46.70
CA THR A 228 -0.30 -5.97 -45.88
C THR A 228 0.08 -5.86 -44.41
N VAL A 229 -0.66 -5.07 -43.62
CA VAL A 229 -0.46 -4.89 -42.18
C VAL A 229 -1.71 -5.37 -41.46
N LYS A 230 -1.53 -6.30 -40.53
CA LYS A 230 -2.59 -6.94 -39.75
C LYS A 230 -2.28 -6.85 -38.27
N GLY A 231 -3.34 -6.73 -37.49
CA GLY A 231 -3.19 -6.64 -36.05
C GLY A 231 -4.51 -6.43 -35.34
N GLN A 232 -4.40 -6.01 -34.09
CA GLN A 232 -5.52 -5.67 -33.23
C GLN A 232 -5.24 -4.35 -32.56
N ALA A 233 -6.22 -3.46 -32.48
CA ALA A 233 -6.11 -2.21 -31.75
C ALA A 233 -7.35 -1.98 -30.89
N ARG A 234 -7.21 -1.24 -29.79
CA ARG A 234 -8.35 -0.80 -28.97
C ARG A 234 -9.23 0.14 -29.79
N GLY A 235 -10.53 0.19 -29.50
CA GLY A 235 -11.46 1.06 -30.22
C GLY A 235 -11.05 2.53 -30.26
N ILE A 236 -10.41 3.02 -29.20
CA ILE A 236 -9.87 4.40 -29.11
C ILE A 236 -8.77 4.73 -30.13
N TRP A 237 -8.22 3.72 -30.80
CA TRP A 237 -7.21 3.91 -31.84
C TRP A 237 -7.82 4.32 -33.19
N PHE A 238 -9.11 4.01 -33.38
CA PHE A 238 -9.85 4.24 -34.61
C PHE A 238 -10.68 5.52 -34.54
N PHE A 239 -10.89 6.13 -35.69
CA PHE A 239 -12.00 7.05 -35.93
C PHE A 239 -12.58 6.74 -37.31
N GLU A 240 -13.92 6.76 -37.41
CA GLU A 240 -14.65 6.30 -38.60
C GLU A 240 -14.23 4.88 -39.08
N ALA A 241 -13.98 3.97 -38.13
CA ALA A 241 -13.54 2.58 -38.37
C ALA A 241 -12.17 2.44 -39.06
N SER A 242 -11.35 3.50 -39.07
CA SER A 242 -10.02 3.47 -39.69
C SER A 242 -8.98 4.24 -38.88
N PHE A 243 -7.70 4.05 -39.24
CA PHE A 243 -6.61 4.89 -38.77
C PHE A 243 -5.46 4.89 -39.81
N PRO A 244 -4.64 5.96 -39.86
CA PRO A 244 -3.59 6.08 -40.85
C PRO A 244 -2.39 5.16 -40.56
N ILE A 245 -1.87 4.56 -41.63
CA ILE A 245 -0.60 3.83 -41.64
C ILE A 245 0.33 4.50 -42.64
N VAL A 246 1.50 4.91 -42.16
CA VAL A 246 2.48 5.69 -42.92
C VAL A 246 3.76 4.88 -43.06
N LEU A 247 4.31 4.87 -44.26
CA LEU A 247 5.59 4.25 -44.58
C LEU A 247 6.61 5.34 -44.84
N THR A 248 7.71 5.35 -44.10
CA THR A 248 8.78 6.34 -44.24
C THR A 248 10.10 5.73 -44.69
N ASP A 249 10.94 6.54 -45.33
CA ASP A 249 12.33 6.22 -45.59
C ASP A 249 13.22 6.47 -44.35
N TRP A 250 14.51 6.22 -44.48
CA TRP A 250 15.52 6.44 -43.44
C TRP A 250 15.67 7.91 -43.02
N ASP A 251 15.27 8.87 -43.87
CA ASP A 251 15.31 10.32 -43.62
C ASP A 251 13.96 10.83 -43.06
N GLY A 252 13.02 9.92 -42.78
CA GLY A 252 11.70 10.24 -42.26
C GLY A 252 10.72 10.78 -43.30
N ARG A 253 11.05 10.72 -44.60
CA ARG A 253 10.16 11.15 -45.68
C ARG A 253 9.12 10.10 -45.94
N ILE A 254 7.87 10.53 -46.09
CA ILE A 254 6.75 9.63 -46.39
C ILE A 254 6.91 9.07 -47.81
N ILE A 255 7.08 7.75 -47.90
CA ILE A 255 7.12 7.00 -49.16
C ILE A 255 5.69 6.72 -49.63
N SER A 256 4.83 6.29 -48.70
CA SER A 256 3.44 5.95 -48.97
C SER A 256 2.62 6.08 -47.70
N GLU A 257 1.34 6.34 -47.86
CA GLU A 257 0.37 6.45 -46.77
C GLU A 257 -0.90 5.71 -47.19
N GLY A 258 -1.47 4.98 -46.25
CA GLY A 258 -2.70 4.24 -46.42
C GLY A 258 -3.48 4.19 -45.12
N TYR A 259 -4.54 3.39 -45.09
CA TYR A 259 -5.41 3.25 -43.92
C TYR A 259 -5.54 1.78 -43.53
N ALA A 260 -5.52 1.52 -42.23
CA ALA A 260 -6.00 0.26 -41.68
C ALA A 260 -7.49 0.41 -41.38
N MET A 261 -8.27 -0.60 -41.77
CA MET A 261 -9.70 -0.66 -41.50
C MET A 261 -10.00 -1.70 -40.42
N ALA A 262 -10.87 -1.35 -39.48
CA ALA A 262 -11.43 -2.28 -38.51
C ALA A 262 -12.25 -3.38 -39.22
N LYS A 263 -12.11 -4.62 -38.76
CA LYS A 263 -12.84 -5.80 -39.30
C LYS A 263 -14.08 -6.15 -38.50
N LYS A 264 -14.29 -5.50 -37.37
CA LYS A 264 -15.45 -5.66 -36.48
C LYS A 264 -15.90 -4.28 -36.02
N ASP A 265 -16.99 -4.25 -35.24
CA ASP A 265 -17.42 -3.04 -34.57
C ASP A 265 -16.29 -2.49 -33.69
N TRP A 266 -15.98 -1.21 -33.88
CA TRP A 266 -14.82 -0.54 -33.31
C TRP A 266 -15.16 0.34 -32.11
N MET A 267 -16.45 0.65 -31.88
CA MET A 267 -16.91 1.45 -30.75
C MET A 267 -16.95 0.60 -29.46
N THR A 268 -15.81 0.02 -29.11
CA THR A 268 -15.63 -0.86 -27.96
C THR A 268 -14.31 -0.56 -27.24
N GLU A 269 -14.25 -0.91 -25.96
CA GLU A 269 -13.00 -0.91 -25.20
C GLU A 269 -12.14 -2.13 -25.52
N ASP A 270 -12.68 -3.16 -26.19
CA ASP A 270 -11.96 -4.39 -26.53
C ASP A 270 -10.98 -4.23 -27.70
N PHE A 271 -10.14 -5.25 -27.89
CA PHE A 271 -9.27 -5.35 -29.07
C PHE A 271 -10.08 -5.68 -30.33
N VAL A 272 -9.89 -4.85 -31.35
CA VAL A 272 -10.59 -4.93 -32.63
C VAL A 272 -9.57 -5.27 -33.72
N PRO A 273 -9.75 -6.36 -34.47
CA PRO A 273 -8.85 -6.73 -35.55
C PRO A 273 -8.90 -5.69 -36.68
N PHE A 274 -7.75 -5.35 -37.25
CA PHE A 274 -7.62 -4.45 -38.39
C PHE A 274 -6.79 -5.06 -39.52
N GLU A 275 -6.98 -4.53 -40.72
CA GLU A 275 -6.14 -4.83 -41.89
C GLU A 275 -5.98 -3.57 -42.72
N GLY A 276 -4.76 -3.28 -43.14
CA GLY A 276 -4.44 -2.25 -44.13
C GLY A 276 -3.50 -2.79 -45.19
N VAL A 277 -3.56 -2.23 -46.39
CA VAL A 277 -2.65 -2.57 -47.49
C VAL A 277 -2.01 -1.28 -47.97
N ILE A 278 -0.68 -1.25 -48.00
CA ILE A 278 0.11 -0.13 -48.50
C ILE A 278 0.84 -0.57 -49.77
N GLU A 279 0.54 0.12 -50.86
CA GLU A 279 1.32 0.03 -52.08
C GLU A 279 2.37 1.14 -52.07
N PHE A 280 3.62 0.79 -52.38
CA PHE A 280 4.70 1.76 -52.46
C PHE A 280 5.64 1.45 -53.61
N LYS A 281 6.27 2.50 -54.13
CA LYS A 281 7.41 2.38 -55.04
C LYS A 281 8.67 2.26 -54.20
N LYS A 282 9.49 1.29 -54.55
CA LYS A 282 10.79 1.07 -53.92
C LYS A 282 11.64 2.35 -53.99
N PRO A 283 12.17 2.84 -52.86
CA PRO A 283 13.06 4.01 -52.87
C PRO A 283 14.40 3.67 -53.56
N GLU A 284 14.99 4.65 -54.24
CA GLU A 284 16.32 4.50 -54.86
C GLU A 284 17.40 4.45 -53.77
N TYR A 285 18.18 3.36 -53.75
CA TYR A 285 19.17 3.12 -52.71
C TYR A 285 20.55 3.66 -53.05
N ILE A 286 21.18 4.33 -52.08
CA ILE A 286 22.62 4.62 -52.06
C ILE A 286 23.20 3.88 -50.85
N GLY A 287 23.50 2.59 -51.02
CA GLY A 287 24.07 1.71 -49.99
C GLY A 287 23.06 1.13 -48.98
N ASP A 288 23.52 0.20 -48.14
CA ASP A 288 22.67 -0.60 -47.23
C ASP A 288 21.87 0.23 -46.21
N PHE A 289 22.34 1.42 -45.84
CA PHE A 289 21.65 2.30 -44.90
C PHE A 289 20.32 2.83 -45.48
N SER A 290 20.29 3.10 -46.78
CA SER A 290 19.10 3.62 -47.47
C SER A 290 17.95 2.62 -47.62
N ARG A 291 18.19 1.35 -47.24
CA ARG A 291 17.17 0.30 -47.18
C ARG A 291 16.34 0.35 -45.90
N ARG A 292 16.71 1.17 -44.92
CA ARG A 292 15.96 1.33 -43.67
C ARG A 292 14.76 2.25 -43.89
N GLY A 293 13.69 1.98 -43.16
CA GLY A 293 12.51 2.82 -43.09
C GLY A 293 11.73 2.50 -41.82
N ALA A 294 10.57 3.12 -41.69
CA ALA A 294 9.66 2.81 -40.61
C ALA A 294 8.22 2.65 -41.10
N LEU A 295 7.51 1.69 -40.50
CA LEU A 295 6.08 1.56 -40.58
C LEU A 295 5.48 2.22 -39.35
N ILE A 296 4.74 3.31 -39.55
CA ILE A 296 4.13 4.09 -38.47
C ILE A 296 2.62 3.87 -38.51
N LEU A 297 2.06 3.34 -37.43
CA LEU A 297 0.61 3.25 -37.25
C LEU A 297 0.22 4.38 -36.30
N ARG A 298 -0.46 5.40 -36.83
CA ARG A 298 -0.89 6.57 -36.06
C ARG A 298 -2.30 6.31 -35.55
N LYS A 299 -2.54 6.60 -34.28
CA LYS A 299 -3.89 6.72 -33.75
C LYS A 299 -4.59 7.85 -34.48
N ASP A 300 -5.84 7.63 -34.88
CA ASP A 300 -6.57 8.69 -35.54
C ASP A 300 -6.96 9.79 -34.53
N ASN A 301 -6.75 11.05 -34.91
CA ASN A 301 -6.96 12.21 -34.06
C ASN A 301 -7.70 13.31 -34.83
N PRO A 302 -9.04 13.23 -34.94
CA PRO A 302 -9.84 14.23 -35.65
C PRO A 302 -9.80 15.61 -35.00
N SER A 303 -9.40 15.71 -33.73
CA SER A 303 -9.33 16.99 -33.01
C SER A 303 -8.08 17.81 -33.37
N GLY A 304 -7.04 17.16 -33.90
CA GLY A 304 -5.73 17.77 -34.19
C GLY A 304 -4.97 18.29 -32.95
N LEU A 305 -5.43 17.97 -31.74
CA LEU A 305 -4.78 18.39 -30.51
C LEU A 305 -3.62 17.44 -30.16
N PRO A 306 -2.39 17.95 -29.91
CA PRO A 306 -1.22 17.11 -29.67
C PRO A 306 -1.32 16.16 -28.48
N GLU A 307 -2.18 16.46 -27.49
CA GLU A 307 -2.40 15.61 -26.31
C GLU A 307 -3.10 14.28 -26.62
N TYR A 308 -3.76 14.17 -27.77
CA TYR A 308 -4.44 12.95 -28.21
C TYR A 308 -3.68 12.17 -29.28
N ASP A 309 -2.56 12.73 -29.76
CA ASP A 309 -1.68 12.08 -30.73
C ASP A 309 -0.99 10.87 -30.10
N ASP A 310 -1.08 9.74 -30.79
CA ASP A 310 -0.33 8.55 -30.43
C ASP A 310 0.07 7.80 -31.70
N ALA A 311 1.20 7.10 -31.66
CA ALA A 311 1.69 6.31 -32.79
C ALA A 311 2.63 5.21 -32.32
N ILE A 312 2.59 4.06 -32.99
CA ILE A 312 3.64 3.05 -32.87
C ILE A 312 4.49 3.09 -34.14
N GLU A 313 5.80 3.08 -33.96
CA GLU A 313 6.78 3.08 -35.04
C GLU A 313 7.51 1.73 -35.04
N ILE A 314 7.44 1.03 -36.17
CA ILE A 314 8.07 -0.27 -36.36
C ILE A 314 9.20 -0.08 -37.38
N PRO A 315 10.47 -0.22 -36.98
CA PRO A 315 11.57 -0.12 -37.93
C PRO A 315 11.53 -1.30 -38.90
N ILE A 316 11.74 -1.06 -40.18
CA ILE A 316 11.69 -2.09 -41.23
C ILE A 316 12.83 -1.92 -42.23
N LEU A 317 13.04 -2.94 -43.04
CA LEU A 317 13.96 -2.93 -44.17
C LEU A 317 13.18 -3.10 -45.47
N PHE A 318 13.60 -2.46 -46.54
CA PHE A 318 13.03 -2.69 -47.86
C PHE A 318 13.76 -3.83 -48.59
N GLU A 319 12.98 -4.65 -49.30
CA GLU A 319 13.50 -5.74 -50.15
C GLU A 319 14.38 -5.20 -51.29
N ASN A 320 15.36 -6.03 -51.68
CA ASN A 320 16.35 -5.70 -52.70
C ASN A 320 15.84 -5.73 -54.13
#